data_AF-A0AAC9Q4I3-F1
#
_entry.id   AF-A0AAC9Q4I3-F1
#
_cell.length_a   1.000
_cell.length_b   1.000
_cell.length_c   1.000
_cell.angle_alpha   90.00
_cell.angle_beta   90.00
_cell.angle_gamma   90.00
#
_symmetry.space_group_name_H-M   'P 1'
#
loop_
_entity.id
_entity.type
_entity.pdbx_description
1 polymer ?
#
loop_
_entity_poly.entity_id
_entity_poly.type
_entity_poly.pdbx_seq_one_letter_code
_entity_poly.pdbx_strand_id
1 'polypeptide(L)' 'MANPDQKTILIDNAYEEIKNICINLQKDTDASNLEVKSLLKLIMNEWAEKEEQKNGFGFR' A
#
# COMPACT_ATOMS: atom_id res chain seq x y z
N MET A 1 -12.50 2.94 28.10
CA MET A 1 -11.90 3.45 26.85
C MET A 1 -11.01 2.36 26.33
N ALA A 2 -11.34 1.76 25.18
CA ALA A 2 -10.47 0.75 24.58
C ALA A 2 -9.20 1.46 24.12
N ASN A 3 -8.06 1.13 24.73
CA ASN A 3 -6.77 1.60 24.25
C ASN A 3 -6.60 1.01 22.84
N PRO A 4 -6.39 1.83 21.79
CA PRO A 4 -6.12 1.29 20.47
C PRO A 4 -4.90 0.37 20.61
N ASP A 5 -5.06 -0.88 20.20
CA ASP A 5 -3.92 -1.79 20.21
C ASP A 5 -2.82 -1.23 19.29
N GLN A 6 -1.56 -1.53 19.62
CA GLN A 6 -0.39 -1.03 18.88
C GLN A 6 -0.48 -1.34 17.38
N LYS A 7 -1.15 -2.44 17.02
CA LYS A 7 -1.38 -2.83 15.62
C LYS A 7 -2.31 -1.85 14.91
N THR A 8 -3.38 -1.41 15.56
CA THR A 8 -4.31 -0.41 15.03
C THR A 8 -3.60 0.92 14.79
N ILE A 9 -2.78 1.38 15.74
CA ILE A 9 -1.99 2.62 15.58
C ILE A 9 -1.04 2.53 14.37
N LEU A 10 -0.38 1.39 14.19
CA LEU A 10 0.52 1.18 13.05
C LEU A 10 -0.23 1.20 11.71
N ILE A 11 -1.42 0.60 11.66
CA ILE A 11 -2.26 0.59 10.45
C ILE A 11 -2.73 2.01 10.12
N ASP A 12 -3.20 2.78 11.10
CA ASP A 12 -3.69 4.14 10.91
C ASP A 12 -2.58 5.08 10.41
N ASN A 13 -1.38 4.97 10.98
CA ASN A 13 -0.22 5.73 10.54
C ASN A 13 0.17 5.40 9.09
N ALA A 14 0.25 4.10 8.75
CA ALA A 14 0.56 3.68 7.39
C ALA A 14 -0.50 4.16 6.39
N TYR A 15 -1.77 4.13 6.78
CA TYR A 15 -2.86 4.65 5.96
C TYR A 15 -2.70 6.15 5.68
N GLU A 16 -2.43 6.97 6.71
CA GLU A 16 -2.24 8.41 6.53
C GLU A 16 -1.00 8.75 5.70
N GLU A 17 0.10 8.00 5.86
CA GLU A 17 1.30 8.15 5.03
C GLU A 17 1.01 7.86 3.54
N ILE A 18 0.38 6.72 3.24
CA ILE A 18 0.02 6.33 1.86
C ILE A 18 -0.93 7.37 1.25
N LYS A 19 -1.91 7.84 2.01
CA LYS A 19 -2.85 8.87 1.58
C LYS A 19 -2.15 10.18 1.25
N ASN A 20 -1.21 10.64 2.07
CA ASN A 20 -0.44 11.85 1.81
C ASN A 20 0.43 11.72 0.55
N ILE A 21 1.06 10.56 0.35
CA ILE A 21 1.83 10.26 -0.87
C ILE A 21 0.92 10.36 -2.10
N CYS A 22 -0.26 9.74 -2.05
CA CYS A 22 -1.22 9.80 -3.15
C CYS A 22 -1.65 11.25 -3.46
N ILE A 23 -1.99 12.03 -2.42
CA ILE A 23 -2.39 13.43 -2.59
C ILE A 23 -1.27 14.26 -3.24
N ASN A 24 -0.02 14.07 -2.80
CA ASN A 24 1.12 14.81 -3.36
C ASN A 24 1.37 14.41 -4.81
N LEU A 25 1.32 13.11 -5.13
CA LEU A 25 1.42 12.62 -6.50
C LEU A 25 0.38 13.28 -7.41
N GLN A 26 -0.88 13.34 -6.98
CA GLN A 26 -1.94 13.97 -7.77
C GLN A 26 -1.72 15.46 -7.97
N LYS A 27 -1.23 16.17 -6.94
CA LYS A 27 -0.92 17.61 -7.05
C LYS A 27 0.24 17.88 -8.01
N ASP A 28 1.26 17.02 -8.01
CA ASP A 28 2.48 17.21 -8.80
C ASP A 28 2.31 16.77 -10.27
N THR A 29 1.34 15.91 -10.56
CA THR A 29 1.17 15.27 -11.88
C THR A 29 -0.19 15.46 -12.52
N ASP A 30 -1.13 16.12 -11.84
CA ASP A 30 -2.55 16.20 -12.21
C ASP A 30 -3.23 14.83 -12.40
N ALA A 31 -2.64 13.76 -11.84
CA ALA A 31 -3.18 12.41 -11.94
C ALA A 31 -4.59 12.32 -11.33
N SER A 32 -5.48 11.66 -12.06
CA SER A 32 -6.84 11.37 -11.59
C SER A 32 -6.84 10.33 -10.48
N ASN A 33 -7.92 10.31 -9.70
CA ASN A 33 -8.14 9.26 -8.68
C ASN A 33 -8.08 7.84 -9.28
N LEU A 34 -8.47 7.68 -10.55
CA LEU A 34 -8.46 6.39 -11.24
C LEU A 34 -7.03 5.93 -11.54
N GLU A 35 -6.14 6.84 -11.94
CA GLU A 35 -4.73 6.55 -12.20
C GLU A 35 -4.01 6.17 -10.90
N VAL A 36 -4.22 6.91 -9.83
CA VAL A 36 -3.67 6.58 -8.51
C VAL A 36 -4.17 5.22 -8.00
N LYS A 37 -5.49 4.95 -8.15
CA LYS A 37 -6.07 3.65 -7.78
C LYS A 37 -5.46 2.52 -8.60
N SER A 38 -5.22 2.74 -9.88
CA SER A 38 -4.61 1.75 -10.77
C SER A 38 -3.16 1.47 -10.37
N LEU A 39 -2.39 2.52 -10.04
CA LEU A 39 -1.02 2.40 -9.53
C LEU A 39 -0.97 1.60 -8.22
N LEU A 40 -1.82 1.92 -7.23
CA LEU A 40 -1.87 1.18 -5.97
C LEU A 40 -2.17 -0.31 -6.19
N LYS A 41 -3.07 -0.62 -7.14
CA LYS A 41 -3.38 -2.00 -7.50
C LYS A 41 -2.18 -2.72 -8.14
N LEU A 42 -1.42 -2.04 -9.01
CA LEU A 42 -0.19 -2.59 -9.59
C LEU A 42 0.84 -2.91 -8.51
N ILE A 43 1.07 -1.97 -7.58
CA ILE A 43 2.00 -2.17 -6.45
C ILE A 43 1.56 -3.38 -5.59
N MET A 44 0.27 -3.51 -5.30
CA MET A 44 -0.26 -4.66 -4.56
C MET A 44 -0.05 -5.98 -5.28
N ASN A 45 -0.28 -6.02 -6.59
CA ASN A 45 -0.07 -7.22 -7.40
C ASN A 45 1.42 -7.61 -7.42
N GLU A 46 2.32 -6.65 -7.66
CA GLU A 46 3.77 -6.89 -7.64
C GLU A 46 4.26 -7.38 -6.27
N TRP A 47 3.67 -6.86 -5.18
CA TRP A 47 3.97 -7.36 -3.85
C TRP A 47 3.57 -8.84 -3.74
N ALA A 48 2.33 -9.18 -4.10
CA ALA A 48 1.82 -10.55 -4.01
C ALA A 48 2.69 -11.52 -4.83
N GLU A 49 3.06 -11.14 -6.06
CA GLU A 49 3.94 -11.94 -6.92
C GLU A 49 5.33 -12.15 -6.31
N LYS A 50 5.91 -11.11 -5.68
CA LYS A 50 7.20 -11.25 -4.98
C LYS A 50 7.11 -12.18 -3.77
N GLU A 51 6.00 -12.18 -3.05
CA GLU A 51 5.78 -13.12 -1.95
C GLU A 51 5.60 -14.56 -2.44
N GLU A 52 4.90 -14.76 -3.57
CA GLU A 52 4.81 -16.08 -4.23
C GLU A 52 6.18 -16.58 -4.69
N GLN A 53 7.01 -15.71 -5.28
CA GLN A 53 8.37 -16.07 -5.67
C GLN A 53 9.23 -16.45 -4.46
N LYS A 54 9.18 -15.69 -3.36
CA LYS A 54 9.92 -16.03 -2.12
C LYS A 54 9.50 -17.37 -1.53
N ASN A 55 8.21 -17.70 -1.58
CA ASN A 55 7.67 -18.94 -1.03
C ASN A 55 7.76 -20.14 -2.00
N GLY A 56 7.95 -19.89 -3.30
CA GLY A 56 8.03 -20.90 -4.35
C GLY A 56 9.39 -21.61 -4.49
N PHE A 57 10.48 -21.04 -3.97
CA PHE A 57 11.83 -21.64 -4.05
C PHE A 57 12.14 -22.68 -2.95
N GLY A 58 11.15 -23.11 -2.15
CA GLY A 58 11.34 -23.99 -0.99
C GLY A 58 10.87 -25.45 -1.14
N PHE A 59 10.40 -25.89 -2.30
CA PHE A 59 9.93 -27.27 -2.52
C PHE A 59 10.59 -27.91 -3.74
N ARG A 60 11.89 -28.23 -3.63
CA ARG A 60 12.54 -29.31 -4.38
C ARG A 60 13.60 -29.97 -3.52
#